data_AF-A0A9X1B354-F1
#
_entry.id   AF-A0A9X1B354-F1
#
_cell.length_a   1.000
_cell.length_b   1.000
_cell.length_c   1.000
_cell.angle_alpha   90.00
_cell.angle_beta   90.00
_cell.angle_gamma   90.00
#
_symmetry.space_group_name_H-M   'P 1'
#
loop_
_entity.id
_entity.type
_entity.pdbx_description
1 polymer ?
#
loop_
_entity_poly.entity_id
_entity_poly.type
_entity_poly.pdbx_seq_one_letter_code
_entity_poly.pdbx_strand_id
1 'polypeptide(L)'
;MNKQPATEQEASMATIMTKGVLLALLAAVLGVGSAAYAEGVGDFVLPSSKAASLENCVEPTEYMRRNHFELIRHQRDETVYGGIRGDSHGLSGCVSCHVGYDDTGAPIEIDAEGQFCRSCHAYASVEMNCFDCHATVPRGEAWNHEVAAAHAHLTGSAPIGPTAAER
;
A
#
# COMPACT_ATOMS: atom_id res chain seq x y z
N MET A 1 -30.26 -42.22 47.36
CA MET A 1 -29.00 -41.55 46.96
C MET A 1 -28.19 -42.51 46.09
N ASN A 2 -28.15 -42.29 44.79
CA ASN A 2 -27.28 -43.05 43.88
C ASN A 2 -25.95 -42.29 43.78
N LYS A 3 -24.87 -42.81 44.37
CA LYS A 3 -23.53 -42.23 44.22
C LYS A 3 -23.04 -42.59 42.83
N GLN A 4 -22.97 -41.63 41.92
CA GLN A 4 -22.29 -41.82 40.63
C GLN A 4 -20.81 -42.19 40.90
N PRO A 5 -20.25 -43.16 40.16
CA PRO A 5 -18.91 -43.65 40.40
C PRO A 5 -17.89 -42.56 40.02
N ALA A 6 -16.88 -42.38 40.88
CA ALA A 6 -15.84 -41.35 40.75
C ALA A 6 -15.16 -41.29 39.37
N THR A 7 -15.21 -42.39 38.60
CA THR A 7 -14.58 -42.55 37.29
C THR A 7 -15.20 -41.68 36.18
N GLU A 8 -16.51 -41.38 36.23
CA GLU A 8 -17.16 -40.51 35.24
C GLU A 8 -16.82 -39.03 35.45
N GLN A 9 -16.61 -38.65 36.71
CA GLN A 9 -16.29 -37.28 37.11
C GLN A 9 -14.86 -36.90 36.72
N GLU A 10 -13.91 -37.84 36.80
CA GLU A 10 -12.52 -37.64 36.35
C GLU A 10 -12.42 -37.53 34.82
N ALA A 11 -13.20 -38.33 34.07
CA ALA A 11 -13.26 -38.25 32.61
C ALA A 11 -13.86 -36.92 32.12
N SER A 12 -14.86 -36.39 32.85
CA SER A 12 -15.46 -35.09 32.56
C SER A 12 -14.50 -33.93 32.82
N MET A 13 -13.74 -33.96 33.93
CA MET A 13 -12.73 -32.95 34.23
C MET A 13 -11.56 -32.98 33.25
N ALA A 14 -11.06 -34.17 32.89
CA ALA A 14 -10.01 -34.33 31.89
C ALA A 14 -10.45 -33.77 30.52
N THR A 15 -11.70 -33.98 30.11
CA THR A 15 -12.23 -33.45 28.84
C THR A 15 -12.34 -31.92 28.84
N ILE A 16 -12.78 -31.34 29.97
CA ILE A 16 -12.87 -29.87 30.14
C ILE A 16 -11.48 -29.24 30.15
N MET A 17 -10.52 -29.84 30.85
CA MET A 17 -9.13 -29.35 30.88
C MET A 17 -8.46 -29.45 29.51
N THR A 18 -8.67 -30.54 28.78
CA THR A 18 -8.08 -30.71 27.44
C THR A 18 -8.64 -29.68 26.45
N LYS A 19 -9.97 -29.42 26.47
CA LYS A 19 -10.60 -28.38 25.65
C LYS A 19 -10.15 -26.97 26.05
N GLY A 20 -9.99 -26.70 27.35
CA GLY A 20 -9.48 -25.43 27.85
C GLY A 20 -8.04 -25.15 27.44
N VAL A 21 -7.16 -26.17 27.50
CA VAL A 21 -5.78 -26.09 27.01
C VAL A 21 -5.75 -25.88 25.50
N LEU A 22 -6.58 -26.60 24.73
CA LEU A 22 -6.68 -26.41 23.27
C LEU A 22 -7.16 -24.99 22.89
N LEU A 23 -8.16 -24.43 23.59
CA LEU A 23 -8.63 -23.06 23.38
C LEU A 23 -7.57 -22.01 23.74
N ALA A 24 -6.84 -22.21 24.85
CA ALA A 24 -5.76 -21.32 25.24
C ALA A 24 -4.59 -21.37 24.25
N LEU A 25 -4.23 -22.56 23.76
CA LEU A 25 -3.22 -22.73 22.72
C LEU A 25 -3.64 -22.08 21.39
N LEU A 26 -4.90 -22.23 20.98
CA LEU A 26 -5.42 -21.61 19.76
C LEU A 26 -5.42 -20.07 19.87
N ALA A 27 -5.83 -19.53 21.03
CA ALA A 27 -5.78 -18.09 21.29
C ALA A 27 -4.34 -17.54 21.30
N ALA A 28 -3.39 -18.30 21.85
CA ALA A 28 -1.97 -17.94 21.80
C ALA A 28 -1.42 -17.94 20.37
N VAL A 29 -1.77 -18.93 19.55
CA VAL A 29 -1.37 -19.00 18.14
C VAL A 29 -1.94 -17.83 17.33
N LEU A 30 -3.21 -17.49 17.54
CA LEU A 30 -3.85 -16.35 16.87
C LEU A 30 -3.27 -15.00 17.34
N GLY A 31 -2.98 -14.85 18.64
CA GLY A 31 -2.39 -13.64 19.19
C GLY A 31 -0.97 -13.39 18.69
N VAL A 32 -0.12 -14.43 18.64
CA VAL A 32 1.27 -14.32 18.16
C VAL A 32 1.32 -14.14 16.64
N GLY A 33 0.44 -14.80 15.89
CA GLY A 33 0.35 -14.62 14.44
C GLY A 33 0.04 -13.16 14.06
N SER A 34 -0.90 -12.53 14.76
CA SER A 34 -1.36 -11.16 14.45
C SER A 34 -0.25 -10.10 14.58
N ALA A 35 0.68 -10.27 15.52
CA ALA A 35 1.78 -9.33 15.69
C ALA A 35 2.80 -9.40 14.54
N ALA A 36 3.15 -10.60 14.08
CA ALA A 36 4.12 -10.80 13.01
C ALA A 36 3.64 -10.29 11.64
N TYR A 37 2.34 -10.32 11.36
CA TYR A 37 1.80 -9.77 10.10
C TYR A 37 1.83 -8.24 10.05
N ALA A 38 1.76 -7.55 11.19
CA ALA A 38 1.74 -6.09 11.21
C ALA A 38 3.10 -5.47 10.82
N GLU A 39 4.21 -6.13 11.12
CA GLU A 39 5.55 -5.64 10.81
C GLU A 39 5.91 -5.78 9.32
N GLY A 40 5.30 -6.74 8.59
CA GLY A 40 5.63 -7.00 7.18
C GLY A 40 4.94 -6.10 6.16
N VAL A 41 3.81 -5.47 6.50
CA VAL A 41 2.97 -4.72 5.54
C VAL A 41 3.38 -3.22 5.46
N GLY A 42 4.32 -2.77 6.29
CA GLY A 42 4.59 -1.34 6.49
C GLY A 42 5.98 -0.83 6.12
N ASP A 43 6.85 -1.66 5.55
CA ASP A 43 8.21 -1.25 5.18
C ASP A 43 8.37 -1.08 3.68
N PHE A 44 8.14 0.15 3.23
CA PHE A 44 8.30 0.56 1.82
C PHE A 44 9.63 1.29 1.58
N VAL A 45 10.50 1.39 2.60
CA VAL A 45 11.81 2.01 2.49
C VAL A 45 12.81 0.95 2.07
N LEU A 46 13.37 1.09 0.87
CA LEU A 46 14.29 0.10 0.35
C LEU A 46 15.63 0.19 1.09
N PRO A 47 16.21 -0.93 1.55
CA PRO A 47 17.54 -0.94 2.15
C PRO A 47 18.62 -0.35 1.25
N SER A 48 18.44 -0.46 -0.07
CA SER A 48 19.35 0.12 -1.07
C SER A 48 19.09 1.60 -1.37
N SER A 49 18.12 2.25 -0.72
CA SER A 49 17.83 3.67 -0.89
C SER A 49 18.57 4.52 0.14
N LYS A 50 18.76 5.80 -0.17
CA LYS A 50 19.31 6.77 0.79
C LYS A 50 18.42 6.90 2.03
N ALA A 51 17.10 6.82 1.86
CA ALA A 51 16.12 6.92 2.94
C ALA A 51 16.36 5.90 4.06
N ALA A 52 16.85 4.69 3.75
CA ALA A 52 17.15 3.66 4.75
C ALA A 52 18.29 4.02 5.70
N SER A 53 19.17 4.94 5.31
CA SER A 53 20.32 5.39 6.12
C SER A 53 20.05 6.61 7.00
N LEU A 54 18.84 7.18 6.93
CA LEU A 54 18.48 8.42 7.60
C LEU A 54 17.49 8.17 8.74
N GLU A 55 17.60 8.96 9.82
CA GLU A 55 16.64 8.94 10.93
C GLU A 55 15.28 9.52 10.51
N ASN A 56 15.32 10.55 9.66
CA ASN A 56 14.15 11.22 9.08
C ASN A 56 14.49 11.78 7.70
N CYS A 57 13.45 12.05 6.90
CA CYS A 57 13.57 12.72 5.61
C CYS A 57 13.23 14.21 5.79
N VAL A 58 12.15 14.68 5.16
CA VAL A 58 11.65 16.06 5.25
C VAL A 58 10.90 16.33 6.55
N GLU A 59 10.41 15.28 7.20
CA GLU A 59 9.67 15.31 8.46
C GLU A 59 10.01 14.05 9.29
N PRO A 60 9.67 14.01 10.59
CA PRO A 60 9.84 12.82 11.42
C PRO A 60 9.16 11.59 10.84
N THR A 61 9.80 10.41 10.95
CA THR A 61 9.30 9.15 10.37
C THR A 61 7.87 8.81 10.80
N GLU A 62 7.53 9.02 12.07
CA GLU A 62 6.16 8.82 12.58
C GLU A 62 5.13 9.76 11.96
N TYR A 63 5.54 11.01 11.67
CA TYR A 63 4.67 11.97 10.99
C TYR A 63 4.46 11.56 9.54
N MET A 64 5.54 11.17 8.84
CA MET A 64 5.47 10.70 7.46
C MET A 64 4.56 9.49 7.35
N ARG A 65 4.71 8.45 8.19
CA ARG A 65 3.85 7.25 8.16
C ARG A 65 2.35 7.56 8.23
N ARG A 66 1.96 8.65 8.90
CA ARG A 66 0.56 9.06 9.09
C ARG A 66 0.07 10.05 8.02
N ASN A 67 0.94 10.91 7.53
CA ASN A 67 0.56 12.07 6.70
C ASN A 67 1.12 12.03 5.27
N HIS A 68 1.92 11.02 4.91
CA HIS A 68 2.62 10.93 3.61
C HIS A 68 1.69 11.22 2.42
N PHE A 69 0.52 10.58 2.40
CA PHE A 69 -0.42 10.72 1.29
C PHE A 69 -0.99 12.14 1.19
N GLU A 70 -1.30 12.79 2.31
CA GLU A 70 -1.81 14.16 2.30
C GLU A 70 -0.75 15.16 1.84
N LEU A 71 0.51 14.96 2.24
CA LEU A 71 1.63 15.78 1.78
C LEU A 71 1.81 15.66 0.26
N ILE A 72 1.80 14.44 -0.28
CA ILE A 72 1.90 14.21 -1.73
C ILE A 72 0.71 14.85 -2.46
N ARG A 73 -0.51 14.66 -1.95
CA ARG A 73 -1.73 15.21 -2.56
C ARG A 73 -1.71 16.74 -2.58
N HIS A 74 -1.35 17.35 -1.46
CA HIS A 74 -1.24 18.80 -1.34
C HIS A 74 -0.17 19.34 -2.29
N GLN A 75 1.03 18.77 -2.28
CA GLN A 75 2.12 19.17 -3.16
C GLN A 75 1.74 19.03 -4.64
N ARG A 76 1.04 17.96 -5.02
CA ARG A 76 0.53 17.78 -6.39
C ARG A 76 -0.36 18.97 -6.78
N ASP A 77 -1.31 19.32 -5.93
CA ASP A 77 -2.24 20.40 -6.24
C ASP A 77 -1.52 21.76 -6.34
N GLU A 78 -0.57 22.04 -5.45
CA GLU A 78 0.27 23.24 -5.50
C GLU A 78 1.13 23.31 -6.77
N THR A 79 1.72 22.20 -7.19
CA THR A 79 2.58 22.14 -8.37
C THR A 79 1.77 22.18 -9.68
N VAL A 80 0.68 21.43 -9.76
CA VAL A 80 -0.12 21.30 -11.00
C VAL A 80 -1.03 22.50 -11.19
N TYR A 81 -1.81 22.88 -10.17
CA TYR A 81 -2.76 24.00 -10.27
C TYR A 81 -2.12 25.34 -9.91
N GLY A 82 -1.25 25.36 -8.89
CA GLY A 82 -0.60 26.58 -8.43
C GLY A 82 0.69 26.93 -9.19
N GLY A 83 1.29 25.97 -9.90
CA GLY A 83 2.59 26.16 -10.56
C GLY A 83 3.78 26.28 -9.60
N ILE A 84 3.57 26.05 -8.30
CA ILE A 84 4.57 26.23 -7.24
C ILE A 84 5.51 25.03 -7.21
N ARG A 85 6.82 25.28 -7.20
CA ARG A 85 7.88 24.26 -7.22
C ARG A 85 8.99 24.65 -6.24
N GLY A 86 9.72 23.64 -5.77
CA GLY A 86 10.89 23.84 -4.88
C GLY A 86 10.57 23.81 -3.39
N ASP A 87 9.36 23.42 -3.00
CA ASP A 87 9.06 23.10 -1.60
C ASP A 87 9.78 21.81 -1.16
N SER A 88 10.06 21.69 0.14
CA SER A 88 10.61 20.50 0.76
C SER A 88 9.80 19.23 0.48
N HIS A 89 8.48 19.32 0.30
CA HIS A 89 7.60 18.19 0.01
C HIS A 89 7.50 17.84 -1.48
N GLY A 90 8.30 18.49 -2.33
CA GLY A 90 8.35 18.24 -3.76
C GLY A 90 8.62 16.78 -4.12
N LEU A 91 7.83 16.24 -5.06
CA LEU A 91 7.90 14.83 -5.49
C LEU A 91 9.32 14.41 -5.96
N SER A 92 10.05 15.31 -6.63
CA SER A 92 11.44 15.06 -7.04
C SER A 92 12.39 14.86 -5.85
N GLY A 93 12.15 15.60 -4.76
CA GLY A 93 12.90 15.43 -3.51
C GLY A 93 12.63 14.06 -2.89
N CYS A 94 11.37 13.63 -2.85
CA CYS A 94 10.99 12.29 -2.38
C CYS A 94 11.70 11.20 -3.19
N VAL A 95 11.64 11.25 -4.54
CA VAL A 95 12.28 10.26 -5.42
C VAL A 95 13.79 10.20 -5.20
N SER A 96 14.46 11.37 -5.05
CA SER A 96 15.91 11.42 -4.84
C SER A 96 16.39 10.69 -3.57
N CYS A 97 15.51 10.49 -2.59
CA CYS A 97 15.82 9.78 -1.36
C CYS A 97 15.34 8.32 -1.38
N HIS A 98 14.19 8.06 -2.02
CA HIS A 98 13.50 6.77 -2.02
C HIS A 98 13.88 5.83 -3.16
N VAL A 99 14.59 6.31 -4.19
CA VAL A 99 15.09 5.44 -5.26
C VAL A 99 16.08 4.41 -4.72
N GLY A 100 15.88 3.14 -5.08
CA GLY A 100 16.84 2.08 -4.79
C GLY A 100 17.98 2.08 -5.81
N TYR A 101 19.15 1.61 -5.38
CA TYR A 101 20.32 1.44 -6.24
C TYR A 101 20.65 -0.04 -6.41
N ASP A 102 21.19 -0.41 -7.57
CA ASP A 102 21.69 -1.76 -7.83
C ASP A 102 23.11 -1.97 -7.27
N ASP A 103 23.65 -3.18 -7.41
CA ASP A 103 24.98 -3.55 -6.92
C ASP A 103 26.12 -2.75 -7.59
N THR A 104 25.86 -2.10 -8.72
CA THR A 104 26.82 -1.23 -9.42
C THR A 104 26.71 0.23 -8.98
N GLY A 105 25.72 0.56 -8.13
CA GLY A 105 25.42 1.90 -7.68
C GLY A 105 24.61 2.72 -8.70
N ALA A 106 24.02 2.09 -9.72
CA ALA A 106 23.12 2.76 -10.64
C ALA A 106 21.69 2.84 -10.04
N PRO A 107 20.95 3.94 -10.26
CA PRO A 107 19.58 4.03 -9.80
C PRO A 107 18.70 3.04 -10.57
N ILE A 108 17.84 2.33 -9.85
CA ILE A 108 16.85 1.43 -10.44
C ILE A 108 15.64 2.27 -10.87
N GLU A 109 15.05 1.92 -12.02
CA GLU A 109 13.85 2.58 -12.54
C GLU A 109 12.72 2.59 -11.50
N ILE A 110 12.12 3.76 -11.27
CA ILE A 110 11.25 4.01 -10.10
C ILE A 110 9.96 3.16 -10.09
N ASP A 111 9.52 2.68 -11.25
CA ASP A 111 8.34 1.83 -11.44
C ASP A 111 8.66 0.33 -11.53
N ALA A 112 9.94 -0.05 -11.44
CA ALA A 112 10.35 -1.44 -11.44
C ALA A 112 9.80 -2.21 -10.24
N GLU A 113 9.72 -3.54 -10.38
CA GLU A 113 9.29 -4.42 -9.29
C GLU A 113 10.17 -4.24 -8.06
N GLY A 114 9.53 -4.23 -6.89
CA GLY A 114 10.20 -4.00 -5.62
C GLY A 114 10.60 -2.56 -5.36
N GLN A 115 10.43 -1.62 -6.30
CA GLN A 115 10.68 -0.21 -6.02
C GLN A 115 9.54 0.44 -5.22
N PHE A 116 9.85 1.52 -4.51
CA PHE A 116 8.92 2.21 -3.60
C PHE A 116 7.61 2.62 -4.29
N CYS A 117 7.71 3.30 -5.44
CA CYS A 117 6.56 3.83 -6.14
C CYS A 117 5.64 2.72 -6.66
N ARG A 118 6.20 1.66 -7.25
CA ARG A 118 5.45 0.46 -7.68
C ARG A 118 4.74 -0.22 -6.52
N SER A 119 5.43 -0.42 -5.40
CA SER A 119 4.90 -1.11 -4.22
C SER A 119 3.74 -0.35 -3.57
N CYS A 120 3.87 0.96 -3.41
CA CYS A 120 2.82 1.81 -2.86
C CYS A 120 1.58 1.84 -3.76
N HIS A 121 1.78 1.95 -5.08
CA HIS A 121 0.67 1.98 -6.03
C HIS A 121 -0.05 0.63 -6.14
N ALA A 122 0.69 -0.48 -6.07
CA ALA A 122 0.11 -1.81 -5.96
C ALA A 122 -0.72 -1.93 -4.67
N TYR A 123 -0.20 -1.47 -3.53
CA TYR A 123 -0.92 -1.47 -2.25
C TYR A 123 -2.20 -0.61 -2.32
N ALA A 124 -2.11 0.59 -2.89
CA ALA A 124 -3.23 1.51 -3.02
C ALA A 124 -4.21 1.12 -4.14
N SER A 125 -3.92 0.08 -4.93
CA SER A 125 -4.67 -0.31 -6.14
C SER A 125 -4.81 0.84 -7.14
N VAL A 126 -3.74 1.64 -7.29
CA VAL A 126 -3.66 2.77 -8.23
C VAL A 126 -2.68 2.40 -9.32
N GLU A 127 -3.03 2.61 -10.58
CA GLU A 127 -2.10 2.43 -11.69
C GLU A 127 -1.09 3.58 -11.73
N MET A 128 0.20 3.25 -11.79
CA MET A 128 1.26 4.23 -12.01
C MET A 128 1.22 4.63 -13.49
N ASN A 129 0.74 5.83 -13.79
CA ASN A 129 0.81 6.33 -15.15
C ASN A 129 1.78 7.51 -15.26
N CYS A 130 3.07 7.17 -15.33
CA CYS A 130 4.15 8.14 -15.59
C CYS A 130 3.98 8.85 -16.96
N PHE A 131 3.28 8.21 -17.90
CA PHE A 131 3.16 8.63 -19.29
C PHE A 131 1.91 9.46 -19.59
N ASP A 132 1.00 9.65 -18.63
CA ASP A 132 -0.09 10.63 -18.77
C ASP A 132 0.45 12.08 -18.74
N CYS A 133 1.60 12.32 -18.09
CA CYS A 133 2.26 13.63 -18.06
C CYS A 133 3.49 13.75 -18.98
N HIS A 134 4.12 12.64 -19.38
CA HIS A 134 5.29 12.62 -20.28
C HIS A 134 4.98 12.09 -21.70
N ALA A 135 3.69 12.05 -22.07
CA ALA A 135 3.27 11.61 -23.40
C ALA A 135 3.78 12.57 -24.49
N THR A 136 4.60 12.07 -25.42
CA THR A 136 4.92 12.77 -26.69
C THR A 136 3.74 12.83 -27.66
N VAL A 137 2.68 12.07 -27.38
CA VAL A 137 1.36 12.13 -28.04
C VAL A 137 0.31 11.86 -26.95
N PRO A 138 -0.76 12.66 -26.81
CA PRO A 138 -1.79 12.43 -25.80
C PRO A 138 -2.46 11.08 -26.06
N ARG A 139 -2.20 10.09 -25.20
CA ARG A 139 -2.99 8.88 -25.07
C ARG A 139 -3.36 8.75 -23.62
N GLY A 140 -4.38 9.48 -23.18
CA GLY A 140 -4.72 9.46 -21.76
C GLY A 140 -5.84 10.37 -21.26
N GLU A 141 -6.69 10.95 -22.11
CA GLU A 141 -7.99 11.52 -21.67
C GLU A 141 -9.02 10.40 -21.37
N ALA A 142 -8.53 9.27 -20.83
CA ALA A 142 -9.36 8.15 -20.41
C ALA A 142 -9.70 8.22 -18.90
N TRP A 143 -9.08 9.13 -18.15
CA TRP A 143 -9.38 9.36 -16.73
C TRP A 143 -10.55 10.32 -16.48
N ASN A 144 -10.89 11.17 -17.45
CA ASN A 144 -12.08 12.01 -17.40
C ASN A 144 -13.22 11.33 -18.17
N HIS A 145 -14.12 10.70 -17.44
CA HIS A 145 -15.31 10.04 -17.98
C HIS A 145 -16.13 10.96 -18.93
N GLU A 146 -16.07 12.28 -18.71
CA GLU A 146 -16.68 13.28 -19.59
C GLU A 146 -16.02 13.40 -20.98
N VAL A 147 -14.68 13.38 -21.05
CA VAL A 147 -14.00 13.59 -22.34
C VAL A 147 -13.91 12.28 -23.12
N ALA A 148 -13.81 11.13 -22.44
CA ALA A 148 -14.02 9.83 -23.06
C ALA A 148 -15.42 9.72 -23.72
N ALA A 149 -16.46 10.23 -23.06
CA ALA A 149 -17.80 10.29 -23.63
C ALA A 149 -17.86 11.25 -24.83
N ALA A 150 -17.25 12.44 -24.74
CA ALA A 150 -17.21 13.39 -25.86
C ALA A 150 -16.46 12.84 -27.09
N HIS A 151 -15.33 12.16 -26.89
CA HIS A 151 -14.56 11.54 -27.97
C HIS A 151 -15.29 10.37 -28.65
N ALA A 152 -16.04 9.57 -27.89
CA ALA A 152 -16.89 8.51 -28.43
C ALA A 152 -17.97 9.08 -29.37
N HIS A 153 -18.60 10.20 -28.99
CA HIS A 153 -19.60 10.88 -29.84
C HIS A 153 -18.98 11.49 -31.10
N LEU A 154 -17.74 11.98 -31.03
CA LEU A 154 -17.05 12.60 -32.17
C LEU A 154 -16.51 11.58 -33.17
N THR A 155 -16.13 10.39 -32.71
CA THR A 155 -15.50 9.35 -33.55
C THR A 155 -16.46 8.23 -33.96
N GLY A 156 -17.69 8.21 -33.43
CA GLY A 156 -18.68 7.16 -33.69
C GLY A 156 -18.30 5.81 -33.08
N SER A 157 -17.31 5.79 -32.18
CA SER A 157 -16.83 4.59 -31.51
C SER A 157 -17.68 4.31 -30.27
N ALA A 158 -18.14 3.08 -30.07
CA ALA A 158 -18.79 2.71 -28.81
C ALA A 158 -17.80 2.84 -27.64
N PRO A 159 -18.21 3.37 -26.47
CA PRO A 159 -17.31 3.53 -25.34
C PRO A 159 -16.81 2.16 -24.86
N ILE A 160 -15.49 2.00 -24.83
CA ILE A 160 -14.82 0.80 -24.32
C ILE A 160 -14.64 1.00 -22.81
N GLY A 161 -15.65 0.65 -22.03
CA GLY A 161 -15.59 0.66 -20.57
C GLY A 161 -16.37 -0.53 -20.00
N PRO A 162 -16.00 -1.04 -18.80
CA PRO A 162 -16.73 -2.14 -18.18
C PRO A 162 -18.17 -1.71 -17.96
N THR A 163 -19.10 -2.54 -18.42
CA THR A 163 -20.52 -2.27 -18.23
C THR A 163 -20.84 -2.30 -16.74
N ALA A 164 -21.82 -1.50 -16.30
CA ALA A 164 -22.22 -1.34 -14.90
C ALA A 164 -22.69 -2.64 -14.19
N ALA A 165 -22.62 -3.79 -14.86
CA ALA A 165 -22.93 -5.11 -14.31
C ALA A 165 -21.75 -5.78 -13.56
N GLU A 166 -20.55 -5.20 -13.60
CA GLU A 166 -19.33 -5.78 -12.99
C GLU A 166 -18.80 -4.95 -11.79
N ARG A 167 -19.69 -4.27 -11.06
CA ARG A 167 -19.39 -3.67 -9.75
C ARG A 167 -20.20 -4.32 -8.64
#